data_AF-A0A943GC29-F1
#
_entry.id   AF-A0A943GC29-F1
#
_cell.length_a   1.000
_cell.length_b   1.000
_cell.length_c   1.000
_cell.angle_alpha   90.00
_cell.angle_beta   90.00
_cell.angle_gamma   90.00
#
_symmetry.space_group_name_H-M   'P 1'
#
loop_
_entity.id
_entity.type
_entity.pdbx_description
1 polymer ?
#
loop_
_entity_poly.entity_id
_entity_poly.type
_entity_poly.pdbx_seq_one_letter_code
_entity_poly.pdbx_strand_id
1 'polypeptide(L)'
;MKKILIDDFGIEKNDWGYYFTANIGFLGQNSELLLNYDTEDEISEIELKDILNKSLEKINNILEKAEKNRAQLMELLKEKDYINLATKWVKWEEGGIKVEEEENCYLINGTKVYTPITEENFEKSMNFGEIATDIYSDGETEDMSVYITFEPDYFVVHCIECYIEENGNFLVNGLAG
;
A
#
# COMPACT_ATOMS: atom_id res chain seq x y z
N MET A 1 -7.30 4.82 13.22
CA MET A 1 -6.10 3.98 13.39
C MET A 1 -5.66 3.94 14.85
N LYS A 2 -5.19 2.78 15.36
CA LYS A 2 -4.53 2.65 16.68
C LYS A 2 -3.09 3.14 16.54
N LYS A 3 -2.56 3.86 17.52
CA LYS A 3 -1.14 4.26 17.54
C LYS A 3 -0.25 3.00 17.55
N ILE A 4 0.73 2.99 16.65
CA ILE A 4 1.75 1.95 16.52
C ILE A 4 2.82 2.19 17.59
N LEU A 5 3.23 1.12 18.26
CA LEU A 5 4.25 1.11 19.31
C LEU A 5 5.41 0.19 18.91
N ILE A 6 6.57 0.38 19.53
CA ILE A 6 7.74 -0.48 19.30
C ILE A 6 7.42 -1.97 19.47
N ASP A 7 6.66 -2.30 20.52
CA ASP A 7 6.35 -3.69 20.86
C ASP A 7 5.44 -4.37 19.82
N ASP A 8 4.91 -3.62 18.85
CA ASP A 8 4.13 -4.17 17.73
C ASP A 8 5.05 -4.73 16.61
N PHE A 9 6.37 -4.47 16.64
CA PHE A 9 7.31 -4.83 15.57
C PHE A 9 8.05 -6.15 15.80
N GLY A 10 8.15 -6.93 14.72
CA GLY A 10 9.25 -7.88 14.52
C GLY A 10 10.50 -7.15 14.03
N ILE A 11 11.69 -7.63 14.43
CA ILE A 11 12.97 -7.07 14.00
C ILE A 11 13.76 -8.17 13.28
N GLU A 12 14.17 -7.90 12.06
CA GLU A 12 15.05 -8.77 11.27
C GLU A 12 16.31 -8.00 10.87
N LYS A 13 17.46 -8.68 10.87
CA LYS A 13 18.73 -8.12 10.38
C LYS A 13 19.13 -8.88 9.12
N ASN A 14 19.56 -8.16 8.10
CA ASN A 14 20.18 -8.74 6.92
C ASN A 14 21.53 -8.06 6.61
N ASP A 15 22.07 -8.31 5.41
CA ASP A 15 23.36 -7.78 4.97
C ASP A 15 23.38 -6.25 4.74
N TRP A 16 22.21 -5.61 4.67
CA TRP A 16 22.04 -4.19 4.33
C TRP A 16 21.59 -3.33 5.52
N GLY A 17 21.10 -3.95 6.59
CA GLY A 17 20.67 -3.25 7.80
C GLY A 17 19.60 -4.00 8.59
N TYR A 18 18.62 -3.24 9.07
CA TYR A 18 17.54 -3.73 9.93
C TYR A 18 16.18 -3.46 9.32
N TYR A 19 15.28 -4.43 9.43
CA TYR A 19 13.91 -4.39 8.95
C TYR A 19 12.98 -4.53 10.14
N PHE A 20 12.00 -3.64 10.19
CA PHE A 20 10.96 -3.68 11.20
C PHE A 20 9.62 -3.91 10.52
N THR A 21 8.93 -4.98 10.90
CA THR A 21 7.60 -5.31 10.35
C THR A 21 6.53 -5.29 11.43
N ALA A 22 5.41 -4.63 11.15
CA ALA A 22 4.23 -4.63 12.02
C ALA A 22 2.94 -4.74 11.20
N ASN A 23 1.94 -5.43 11.74
CA ASN A 23 0.59 -5.40 11.18
C ASN A 23 -0.18 -4.22 11.78
N ILE A 24 -0.71 -3.37 10.92
CA ILE A 24 -1.40 -2.14 11.31
C ILE A 24 -2.80 -2.06 10.70
N GLY A 25 -3.69 -1.36 11.40
CA GLY A 25 -4.99 -1.00 10.83
C GLY A 25 -4.86 0.29 10.04
N PHE A 26 -4.99 0.24 8.71
CA PHE A 26 -4.93 1.39 7.82
C PHE A 26 -6.09 1.38 6.82
N LEU A 27 -6.79 2.51 6.70
CA LEU A 27 -7.94 2.72 5.81
C LEU A 27 -9.04 1.66 5.98
N GLY A 28 -9.21 1.16 7.21
CA GLY A 28 -10.19 0.14 7.57
C GLY A 28 -9.77 -1.29 7.23
N GLN A 29 -8.53 -1.51 6.80
CA GLN A 29 -7.97 -2.82 6.43
C GLN A 29 -6.75 -3.14 7.30
N ASN A 30 -6.29 -4.40 7.24
CA ASN A 30 -5.01 -4.80 7.84
C ASN A 30 -3.91 -4.66 6.79
N SER A 31 -2.88 -3.88 7.10
CA SER A 31 -1.74 -3.60 6.23
C SER A 31 -0.46 -3.99 6.94
N GLU A 32 0.54 -4.45 6.20
CA GLU A 32 1.90 -4.56 6.71
C GLU A 32 2.58 -3.19 6.64
N LEU A 33 3.25 -2.79 7.73
CA LEU A 33 4.16 -1.66 7.77
C LEU A 33 5.58 -2.20 7.84
N LEU A 34 6.37 -1.87 6.82
CA LEU A 34 7.79 -2.19 6.69
C LEU A 34 8.61 -0.91 6.90
N LEU A 35 9.53 -0.95 7.85
CA LEU A 35 10.52 0.11 8.05
C LEU A 35 11.91 -0.44 7.78
N ASN A 36 12.66 0.20 6.90
CA ASN A 36 14.05 -0.17 6.64
C ASN A 36 14.98 0.82 7.31
N TYR A 37 16.01 0.31 7.98
CA TYR A 37 17.11 1.10 8.48
C TYR A 37 18.41 0.56 7.89
N ASP A 38 18.83 1.18 6.80
CA ASP A 38 20.04 0.81 6.07
C ASP A 38 21.28 1.28 6.83
N THR A 39 22.10 0.32 7.25
CA THR A 39 23.35 0.58 7.96
C THR A 39 24.29 -0.61 7.86
N GLU A 40 25.57 -0.34 7.67
CA GLU A 40 26.63 -1.35 7.75
C GLU A 40 27.07 -1.62 9.19
N ASP A 41 26.71 -0.73 10.12
CA ASP A 41 27.14 -0.79 11.51
C ASP A 41 26.29 -1.78 12.32
N GLU A 42 26.93 -2.46 13.27
CA GLU A 42 26.21 -3.24 14.27
C GLU A 42 25.65 -2.32 15.35
N ILE A 43 24.32 -2.22 15.38
CA ILE A 43 23.59 -1.35 16.30
C ILE A 43 23.03 -2.18 17.45
N SER A 44 23.16 -1.65 18.67
CA SER A 44 22.61 -2.31 19.86
C SER A 44 21.08 -2.31 19.87
N GLU A 45 20.45 -3.30 20.50
CA GLU A 45 18.98 -3.35 20.61
C GLU A 45 18.39 -2.09 21.26
N ILE A 46 19.08 -1.50 22.24
CA ILE A 46 18.64 -0.27 22.92
C ILE A 46 18.62 0.91 21.94
N GLU A 47 19.64 1.00 21.10
CA GLU A 47 19.76 2.07 20.10
C GLU A 47 18.76 1.90 18.96
N LEU A 48 18.53 0.66 18.47
CA LEU A 48 17.47 0.38 17.49
C LEU A 48 16.09 0.79 18.01
N LYS A 49 15.80 0.49 19.29
CA LYS A 49 14.54 0.92 19.93
C LYS A 49 14.45 2.43 20.05
N ASP A 50 15.55 3.13 20.34
CA ASP A 50 15.56 4.59 20.39
C ASP A 50 15.27 5.21 19.01
N ILE A 51 15.92 4.70 17.96
CA ILE A 51 15.69 5.11 16.57
C ILE A 51 14.22 4.88 16.18
N LEU A 52 13.72 3.65 16.36
CA LEU A 52 12.34 3.29 16.04
C LEU A 52 11.34 4.17 16.80
N ASN A 53 11.56 4.45 18.09
CA ASN A 53 10.70 5.34 18.87
C ASN A 53 10.59 6.74 18.25
N LYS A 54 11.71 7.31 17.81
CA LYS A 54 11.74 8.65 17.20
C LYS A 54 10.98 8.67 15.88
N SER A 55 11.24 7.69 15.01
CA SER A 55 10.57 7.57 13.71
C SER A 55 9.07 7.36 13.85
N LEU A 56 8.64 6.56 14.84
CA LEU A 56 7.23 6.25 15.07
C LEU A 56 6.37 7.47 15.40
N GLU A 57 6.91 8.53 15.99
CA GLU A 57 6.14 9.76 16.23
C GLU A 57 5.67 10.37 14.91
N LYS A 58 6.58 10.46 13.92
CA LYS A 58 6.27 10.98 12.58
C LYS A 58 5.38 10.04 11.80
N ILE A 59 5.73 8.76 11.73
CA ILE A 59 4.97 7.75 10.98
C ILE A 59 3.51 7.71 11.45
N ASN A 60 3.27 7.66 12.77
CA ASN A 60 1.91 7.69 13.30
C ASN A 60 1.15 8.96 12.90
N ASN A 61 1.81 10.12 12.93
CA ASN A 61 1.19 11.39 12.53
C ASN A 61 0.85 11.42 11.04
N ILE A 62 1.74 10.92 10.18
CA ILE A 62 1.52 10.89 8.73
C ILE A 62 0.38 9.93 8.39
N LEU A 63 0.39 8.71 8.94
CA LEU A 63 -0.66 7.71 8.70
C LEU A 63 -2.03 8.18 9.21
N GLU A 64 -2.09 8.87 10.37
CA GLU A 64 -3.34 9.44 10.88
C GLU A 64 -3.91 10.54 9.96
N LYS A 65 -3.06 11.33 9.31
CA LYS A 65 -3.49 12.31 8.31
C LYS A 65 -3.95 11.62 7.02
N ALA A 66 -3.20 10.62 6.55
CA ALA A 66 -3.55 9.85 5.35
C ALA A 66 -4.91 9.15 5.45
N GLU A 67 -5.24 8.61 6.62
CA GLU A 67 -6.58 8.07 6.92
C GLU A 67 -7.72 9.08 6.63
N LYS A 68 -7.49 10.37 6.92
CA LYS A 68 -8.46 11.44 6.68
C LYS A 68 -8.52 11.85 5.20
N ASN A 69 -7.48 11.53 4.43
CA ASN A 69 -7.33 11.89 3.03
C ASN A 69 -7.70 10.75 2.05
N ARG A 70 -8.34 9.67 2.52
CA ARG A 70 -8.82 8.57 1.66
C ARG A 70 -9.62 9.03 0.44
N ALA A 71 -10.48 10.04 0.62
CA ALA A 71 -11.25 10.60 -0.49
C ALA A 71 -10.36 11.26 -1.55
N GLN A 72 -9.27 11.91 -1.14
CA GLN A 72 -8.31 12.53 -2.04
C GLN A 72 -7.55 11.48 -2.87
N LEU A 73 -7.19 10.33 -2.29
CA LEU A 73 -6.65 9.19 -3.05
C LEU A 73 -7.61 8.74 -4.15
N MET A 74 -8.90 8.58 -3.82
CA MET A 74 -9.90 8.15 -4.79
C MET A 74 -10.08 9.14 -5.95
N GLU A 75 -10.07 10.45 -5.67
CA GLU A 75 -10.08 11.46 -6.74
C GLU A 75 -8.84 11.35 -7.64
N LEU A 76 -7.64 11.19 -7.08
CA LEU A 76 -6.43 11.03 -7.88
C LEU A 76 -6.45 9.81 -8.80
N LEU A 77 -6.93 8.67 -8.29
CA LEU A 77 -7.04 7.43 -9.09
C LEU A 77 -8.01 7.59 -10.26
N LYS A 78 -9.10 8.34 -10.06
CA LYS A 78 -10.06 8.70 -11.11
C LYS A 78 -9.45 9.67 -12.14
N GLU A 79 -8.80 10.74 -11.68
CA GLU A 79 -8.15 11.72 -12.55
C GLU A 79 -7.08 11.09 -13.45
N LYS A 80 -6.39 10.05 -12.96
CA LYS A 80 -5.40 9.28 -13.70
C LYS A 80 -5.96 8.10 -14.50
N ASP A 81 -7.29 8.00 -14.63
CA ASP A 81 -7.98 7.02 -15.47
C ASP A 81 -7.78 5.54 -15.06
N TYR A 82 -7.44 5.25 -13.80
CA TYR A 82 -7.13 3.88 -13.35
C TYR A 82 -8.33 2.92 -13.42
N ILE A 83 -9.56 3.42 -13.29
CA ILE A 83 -10.77 2.58 -13.39
C ILE A 83 -10.98 2.08 -14.82
N ASN A 84 -10.75 2.96 -15.81
CA ASN A 84 -10.79 2.58 -17.21
C ASN A 84 -9.59 1.71 -17.58
N LEU A 85 -8.41 1.96 -16.98
CA LEU A 85 -7.25 1.08 -17.14
C LEU A 85 -7.55 -0.33 -16.63
N ALA A 86 -8.07 -0.48 -15.41
CA ALA A 86 -8.51 -1.76 -14.84
C ALA A 86 -9.52 -2.44 -15.76
N THR A 87 -10.52 -1.69 -16.25
CA THR A 87 -11.50 -2.22 -17.22
C THR A 87 -10.85 -2.75 -18.51
N LYS A 88 -9.79 -2.11 -19.00
CA LYS A 88 -9.05 -2.58 -20.18
C LYS A 88 -8.24 -3.84 -19.86
N TRP A 89 -7.60 -3.90 -18.70
CA TRP A 89 -6.80 -5.04 -18.27
C TRP A 89 -7.65 -6.28 -18.02
N VAL A 90 -8.81 -6.14 -17.39
CA VAL A 90 -9.77 -7.26 -17.24
C VAL A 90 -10.21 -7.85 -18.58
N LYS A 91 -10.30 -7.01 -19.62
CA LYS A 91 -10.67 -7.44 -20.98
C LYS A 91 -9.49 -7.98 -21.80
N TRP A 92 -8.27 -7.82 -21.31
CA TRP A 92 -7.07 -8.30 -21.98
C TRP A 92 -6.97 -9.82 -21.85
N GLU A 93 -6.31 -10.46 -22.81
CA GLU A 93 -6.27 -11.92 -22.94
C GLU A 93 -5.64 -12.63 -21.72
N GLU A 94 -4.70 -11.96 -21.05
CA GLU A 94 -4.05 -12.44 -19.83
C GLU A 94 -4.76 -11.98 -18.54
N GLY A 95 -5.74 -11.08 -18.65
CA GLY A 95 -6.45 -10.52 -17.50
C GLY A 95 -7.64 -11.37 -17.04
N GLY A 96 -8.62 -11.55 -17.92
CA GLY A 96 -9.87 -12.23 -17.57
C GLY A 96 -10.39 -13.15 -18.67
N ILE A 97 -10.97 -14.28 -18.28
CA ILE A 97 -11.61 -15.21 -19.21
C ILE A 97 -13.05 -14.75 -19.46
N LYS A 98 -13.36 -14.33 -20.69
CA LYS A 98 -14.72 -13.91 -21.06
C LYS A 98 -15.73 -15.04 -20.84
N VAL A 99 -16.85 -14.73 -20.19
CA VAL A 99 -17.98 -15.66 -20.02
C VAL A 99 -18.88 -15.60 -21.25
N GLU A 100 -19.06 -16.72 -21.95
CA GLU A 100 -19.78 -16.75 -23.24
C GLU A 100 -21.26 -16.35 -23.13
N GLU A 101 -21.92 -16.71 -22.01
CA GLU A 101 -23.37 -16.52 -21.81
C GLU A 101 -23.72 -15.18 -21.14
N GLU A 102 -22.73 -14.38 -20.72
CA GLU A 102 -22.96 -13.13 -20.00
C GLU A 102 -22.25 -11.95 -20.68
N GLU A 103 -23.03 -10.91 -20.99
CA GLU A 103 -22.48 -9.73 -21.62
C GLU A 103 -21.54 -8.98 -20.66
N ASN A 104 -20.36 -8.60 -21.17
CA ASN A 104 -19.35 -7.83 -20.43
C ASN A 104 -18.86 -8.47 -19.13
N CYS A 105 -18.99 -9.79 -18.97
CA CYS A 105 -18.58 -10.55 -17.80
C CYS A 105 -17.29 -11.33 -18.07
N TYR A 106 -16.35 -11.25 -17.13
CA TYR A 106 -15.04 -11.91 -17.18
C TYR A 106 -14.79 -12.66 -15.87
N LEU A 107 -14.11 -13.81 -15.94
CA LEU A 107 -13.67 -14.57 -14.79
C LEU A 107 -12.20 -14.28 -14.51
N ILE A 108 -11.91 -13.83 -13.29
CA ILE A 108 -10.56 -13.65 -12.76
C ILE A 108 -10.46 -14.53 -11.51
N ASN A 109 -9.61 -15.56 -11.55
CA ASN A 109 -9.44 -16.51 -10.44
C ASN A 109 -10.76 -17.11 -9.90
N GLY A 110 -11.75 -17.30 -10.77
CA GLY A 110 -13.08 -17.82 -10.41
C GLY A 110 -14.09 -16.76 -9.96
N THR A 111 -13.69 -15.51 -9.80
CA THR A 111 -14.56 -14.38 -9.47
C THR A 111 -15.08 -13.71 -10.74
N LYS A 112 -16.40 -13.47 -10.81
CA LYS A 112 -17.02 -12.74 -11.92
C LYS A 112 -16.79 -11.24 -11.76
N VAL A 113 -16.35 -10.60 -12.84
CA VAL A 113 -16.13 -9.15 -12.95
C VAL A 113 -16.92 -8.62 -14.14
N TYR A 114 -17.81 -7.68 -13.87
CA TYR A 114 -18.60 -7.00 -14.88
C TYR A 114 -17.90 -5.72 -15.31
N THR A 115 -17.87 -5.48 -16.63
CA THR A 115 -17.25 -4.30 -17.23
C THR A 115 -18.28 -3.37 -17.88
N PRO A 116 -18.09 -2.04 -17.91
CA PRO A 116 -17.00 -1.31 -17.26
C PRO A 116 -17.06 -1.43 -15.73
N ILE A 117 -15.87 -1.46 -15.10
CA ILE A 117 -15.77 -1.50 -13.63
C ILE A 117 -16.31 -0.17 -13.10
N THR A 118 -17.20 -0.25 -12.10
CA THR A 118 -17.76 0.95 -11.46
C THR A 118 -16.79 1.49 -10.41
N GLU A 119 -16.91 2.79 -10.07
CA GLU A 119 -16.12 3.38 -8.97
C GLU A 119 -16.31 2.59 -7.67
N GLU A 120 -17.55 2.21 -7.35
CA GLU A 120 -17.88 1.43 -6.17
C GLU A 120 -17.17 0.06 -6.15
N ASN A 121 -17.18 -0.67 -7.27
CA ASN A 121 -16.53 -1.98 -7.35
C ASN A 121 -15.00 -1.84 -7.32
N PHE A 122 -14.46 -0.81 -7.98
CA PHE A 122 -13.04 -0.51 -7.96
C PHE A 122 -12.57 -0.25 -6.53
N GLU A 123 -13.24 0.66 -5.81
CA GLU A 123 -12.92 1.04 -4.44
C GLU A 123 -13.05 -0.13 -3.46
N LYS A 124 -14.09 -0.95 -3.61
CA LYS A 124 -14.30 -2.14 -2.77
C LYS A 124 -13.25 -3.23 -2.99
N SER A 125 -12.69 -3.30 -4.19
CA SER A 125 -11.65 -4.29 -4.52
C SER A 125 -10.26 -3.86 -4.08
N MET A 126 -10.03 -2.59 -3.74
CA MET A 126 -8.70 -2.12 -3.32
C MET A 126 -8.26 -2.76 -2.01
N ASN A 127 -7.01 -3.20 -1.99
CA ASN A 127 -6.32 -3.72 -0.81
C ASN A 127 -5.00 -2.96 -0.58
N PHE A 128 -4.82 -2.44 0.62
CA PHE A 128 -3.61 -1.73 1.05
C PHE A 128 -2.65 -2.74 1.70
N GLY A 129 -1.99 -3.56 0.89
CA GLY A 129 -1.25 -4.72 1.38
C GLY A 129 -0.02 -4.35 2.21
N GLU A 130 0.79 -3.43 1.69
CA GLU A 130 2.06 -3.04 2.28
C GLU A 130 2.24 -1.52 2.24
N ILE A 131 2.80 -1.00 3.32
CA ILE A 131 3.27 0.38 3.46
C ILE A 131 4.74 0.31 3.86
N ALA A 132 5.62 1.00 3.14
CA ALA A 132 7.06 0.93 3.34
C ALA A 132 7.69 2.31 3.44
N THR A 133 8.71 2.47 4.29
CA THR A 133 9.53 3.68 4.34
C THR A 133 10.89 3.40 4.95
N ASP A 134 11.87 4.20 4.55
CA ASP A 134 13.19 4.18 5.15
C ASP A 134 13.22 5.14 6.35
N ILE A 135 13.85 4.69 7.43
CA ILE A 135 14.02 5.44 8.67
C ILE A 135 15.50 5.72 8.91
N TYR A 136 15.80 6.84 9.55
CA TYR A 136 17.16 7.28 9.81
C TYR A 136 17.48 7.37 11.31
N SER A 137 18.77 7.38 11.65
CA SER A 137 19.24 7.35 13.05
C SER A 137 18.74 8.51 13.94
N ASP A 138 18.36 9.63 13.31
CA ASP A 138 17.82 10.81 13.98
C ASP A 138 16.28 10.78 14.11
N GLY A 139 15.63 9.78 13.52
CA GLY A 139 14.18 9.65 13.46
C GLY A 139 13.53 10.39 12.30
N GLU A 140 14.30 10.88 11.33
CA GLU A 140 13.75 11.25 10.02
C GLU A 140 13.27 10.02 9.25
N THR A 141 12.36 10.24 8.31
CA THR A 141 11.79 9.21 7.44
C THR A 141 11.69 9.75 6.01
N GLU A 142 11.77 8.87 5.02
CA GLU A 142 11.38 9.23 3.65
C GLU A 142 9.86 9.32 3.48
N ASP A 143 9.40 9.68 2.28
CA ASP A 143 8.00 9.53 1.91
C ASP A 143 7.60 8.05 2.02
N MET A 144 6.40 7.78 2.53
CA MET A 144 5.95 6.41 2.71
C MET A 144 5.34 5.87 1.41
N SER A 145 5.86 4.76 0.91
CA SER A 145 5.28 4.03 -0.22
C SER A 145 4.09 3.21 0.23
N VAL A 146 3.04 3.12 -0.59
CA VAL A 146 1.85 2.31 -0.36
C VAL A 146 1.53 1.55 -1.63
N TYR A 147 1.44 0.23 -1.51
CA TYR A 147 1.16 -0.66 -2.63
C TYR A 147 -0.30 -1.12 -2.60
N ILE A 148 -1.08 -0.63 -3.57
CA ILE A 148 -2.52 -0.91 -3.68
C ILE A 148 -2.72 -2.08 -4.66
N THR A 149 -3.15 -3.20 -4.13
CA THR A 149 -3.53 -4.40 -4.89
C THR A 149 -5.05 -4.48 -5.02
N PHE A 150 -5.55 -5.42 -5.82
CA PHE A 150 -6.99 -5.58 -6.09
C PHE A 150 -7.43 -7.03 -5.92
N GLU A 151 -8.60 -7.23 -5.31
CA GLU A 151 -9.27 -8.52 -5.25
C GLU A 151 -10.69 -8.39 -5.87
N PRO A 152 -10.99 -9.08 -6.99
CA PRO A 152 -10.06 -9.89 -7.77
C PRO A 152 -9.00 -9.04 -8.48
N ASP A 153 -7.91 -9.68 -8.89
CA ASP A 153 -6.73 -9.02 -9.47
C ASP A 153 -7.03 -8.36 -10.83
N TYR A 154 -7.27 -7.06 -10.81
CA TYR A 154 -7.54 -6.26 -12.00
C TYR A 154 -6.30 -5.94 -12.83
N PHE A 155 -5.10 -6.14 -12.30
CA PHE A 155 -3.85 -5.67 -12.89
C PHE A 155 -2.81 -6.78 -13.07
N VAL A 156 -3.22 -8.04 -13.20
CA VAL A 156 -2.34 -9.17 -13.56
C VAL A 156 -1.05 -9.12 -12.74
N VAL A 157 -1.19 -9.26 -11.43
CA VAL A 157 -0.18 -9.22 -10.37
C VAL A 157 0.55 -7.90 -10.15
N HIS A 158 0.22 -6.85 -10.91
CA HIS A 158 0.72 -5.51 -10.64
C HIS A 158 -0.13 -4.80 -9.57
N CYS A 159 0.48 -3.88 -8.86
CA CYS A 159 -0.17 -2.97 -7.93
C CYS A 159 -0.10 -1.53 -8.45
N ILE A 160 -0.88 -0.64 -7.82
CA ILE A 160 -0.69 0.80 -7.97
C ILE A 160 0.20 1.26 -6.82
N GLU A 161 1.37 1.80 -7.16
CA GLU A 161 2.26 2.42 -6.19
C GLU A 161 1.87 3.88 -5.98
N CYS A 162 1.69 4.22 -4.71
CA CYS A 162 1.43 5.58 -4.23
C CYS A 162 2.47 5.97 -3.18
N TYR A 163 2.65 7.27 -2.99
CA TYR A 163 3.39 7.83 -1.87
C TYR A 163 2.44 8.59 -0.94
N ILE A 164 2.75 8.61 0.36
CA ILE A 164 2.11 9.47 1.36
C ILE A 164 3.12 10.54 1.76
N GLU A 165 2.80 11.80 1.47
CA GLU A 165 3.60 12.96 1.90
C GLU A 165 3.42 13.23 3.40
N GLU A 166 4.31 14.03 4.01
CA GLU A 166 4.24 14.41 5.44
C GLU A 166 2.90 15.01 5.90
N ASN A 167 2.18 15.66 4.98
CA ASN A 167 0.86 16.26 5.21
C ASN A 167 -0.28 15.21 5.17
N GLY A 168 0.03 13.96 4.83
CA GLY A 168 -0.89 12.84 4.67
C GLY A 168 -1.58 12.77 3.31
N ASN A 169 -1.23 13.61 2.33
CA ASN A 169 -1.78 13.52 0.99
C ASN A 169 -1.14 12.35 0.25
N PHE A 170 -1.92 11.74 -0.62
CA PHE A 170 -1.42 10.73 -1.53
C PHE A 170 -0.88 11.36 -2.81
N LEU A 171 0.16 10.77 -3.37
CA LEU A 171 0.64 10.95 -4.73
C LEU A 171 0.61 9.59 -5.42
N VAL A 172 0.15 9.55 -6.66
CA VAL A 172 0.14 8.29 -7.44
C VAL A 172 1.35 8.26 -8.36
N ASN A 173 2.23 7.28 -8.16
CA ASN A 173 3.42 7.07 -8.99
C ASN A 173 3.05 6.39 -10.31
N GLY A 174 2.53 5.15 -10.23
CA GLY A 174 2.32 4.31 -11.41
C GLY A 174 1.88 2.90 -11.07
N LEU A 175 1.90 2.03 -12.08
CA LEU A 175 1.85 0.59 -11.85
C LEU A 175 3.24 0.07 -11.50
N ALA A 176 3.31 -0.82 -10.53
CA ALA A 176 4.53 -1.53 -10.09
C ALA A 176 4.25 -3.03 -9.99
N GLY A 177 5.29 -3.85 -10.18
CA GLY A 177 5.17 -5.33 -10.24
C GLY A 177 6.06 -5.92 -11.32
#